data_AF-A0A6M1TSU4-F1
#
_entry.id   AF-A0A6M1TSU4-F1
#
_cell.length_a   1.000
_cell.length_b   1.000
_cell.length_c   1.000
_cell.angle_alpha   90.00
_cell.angle_beta   90.00
_cell.angle_gamma   90.00
#
_symmetry.space_group_name_H-M   'P 1'
#
loop_
_entity.id
_entity.type
_entity.pdbx_description
1 polymer ?
#
loop_
_entity_poly.entity_id
_entity_poly.type
_entity_poly.pdbx_seq_one_letter_code
_entity_poly.pdbx_strand_id
1 'polypeptide(L)' 'MSKHLADKRSPSTGARLKQFLRLARTPRETWHRPRGGAGPSRLVQFLRIDRGRSA' A
#
# COMPACT_ATOMS: atom_id res chain seq x y z
N MET A 1 -45.16 -9.46 -17.87
CA MET A 1 -43.83 -8.90 -17.55
C MET A 1 -43.59 -9.04 -16.05
N SER A 2 -43.17 -10.22 -15.58
CA SER A 2 -42.95 -10.49 -14.15
C SER A 2 -41.58 -9.94 -13.74
N LYS A 3 -41.52 -9.05 -12.74
CA LYS A 3 -40.27 -8.46 -12.23
C LYS A 3 -39.34 -9.54 -11.67
N HIS A 4 -38.07 -9.50 -12.08
CA HIS A 4 -37.06 -10.47 -11.70
C HIS A 4 -36.82 -10.43 -10.18
N LEU A 5 -36.50 -11.57 -9.57
CA LEU A 5 -36.28 -11.70 -8.11
C LEU A 5 -35.20 -10.75 -7.58
N ALA A 6 -34.24 -10.35 -8.42
CA ALA A 6 -33.22 -9.36 -8.08
C ALA A 6 -33.79 -7.93 -7.91
N ASP A 7 -34.89 -7.59 -8.58
CA ASP A 7 -35.50 -6.25 -8.54
C ASP A 7 -36.35 -6.01 -7.28
N LYS A 8 -36.58 -7.08 -6.50
CA LYS A 8 -37.35 -7.03 -5.24
C LYS A 8 -36.47 -6.84 -4.00
N ARG A 9 -35.14 -6.77 -4.17
CA ARG A 9 -34.22 -6.60 -3.04
C ARG A 9 -34.17 -5.13 -2.64
N SER A 10 -34.31 -4.87 -1.35
CA SER A 10 -34.06 -3.54 -0.79
C SER A 10 -32.59 -3.16 -1.08
N PRO A 11 -32.33 -2.00 -1.71
CA PRO A 11 -30.97 -1.58 -1.99
C PRO A 11 -30.21 -1.46 -0.66
N SER A 12 -29.04 -2.08 -0.56
CA SER A 12 -28.26 -2.02 0.68
C SER A 12 -28.00 -0.55 1.02
N THR A 13 -28.34 -0.14 2.23
CA THR A 13 -28.33 1.27 2.68
C THR A 13 -26.92 1.79 2.93
N GLY A 14 -25.96 1.47 2.06
CA GLY A 14 -24.69 2.16 1.82
C GLY A 14 -23.73 2.34 2.99
N ALA A 15 -24.08 2.03 4.23
CA ALA A 15 -23.31 2.40 5.41
C ALA A 15 -21.99 1.61 5.46
N ARG A 16 -22.05 0.32 5.11
CA ARG A 16 -20.86 -0.54 5.02
C ARG A 16 -19.93 -0.11 3.87
N LEU A 17 -20.49 0.23 2.71
CA LEU A 17 -19.71 0.70 1.56
C LEU A 17 -19.10 2.09 1.83
N LYS A 18 -19.89 3.01 2.39
CA LYS A 18 -19.46 4.34 2.82
C LYS A 18 -18.35 4.24 3.88
N GLN A 19 -18.47 3.29 4.81
CA GLN A 19 -17.44 3.02 5.81
C GLN A 19 -16.17 2.46 5.19
N PHE A 20 -16.29 1.52 4.26
CA PHE A 20 -15.15 0.96 3.54
C PHE A 20 -14.41 2.02 2.72
N LEU A 21 -15.13 2.85 1.95
CA LEU A 21 -14.57 3.96 1.19
C LEU A 21 -13.92 5.02 2.11
N ARG A 22 -14.44 5.21 3.32
CA ARG A 22 -13.84 6.11 4.34
C ARG A 22 -12.48 5.58 4.82
N LEU A 23 -12.36 4.28 5.09
CA LEU A 23 -11.10 3.65 5.52
C LEU A 23 -10.01 3.69 4.44
N ALA A 24 -10.39 3.63 3.15
CA ALA A 24 -9.44 3.69 2.04
C ALA A 24 -8.87 5.11 1.80
N ARG A 25 -9.52 6.15 2.34
CA ARG A 25 -9.13 7.56 2.12
C ARG A 25 -8.13 8.10 3.13
N THR A 26 -7.95 7.43 4.26
CA THR A 26 -6.85 7.75 5.16
C THR A 26 -5.59 7.08 4.60
N PRO A 27 -4.55 7.84 4.18
CA PRO A 27 -3.29 7.23 3.84
C PRO A 27 -2.85 6.42 5.07
N ARG A 28 -2.70 5.11 4.90
CA ARG A 28 -2.03 4.30 5.92
C ARG A 28 -0.68 4.95 6.13
N GLU A 29 -0.29 5.21 7.38
CA GLU A 29 1.10 5.50 7.70
C GLU A 29 1.89 4.31 7.17
N THR A 30 2.44 4.46 5.96
CA THR A 30 3.52 3.61 5.54
C THR A 30 4.62 3.97 6.51
N TRP A 31 5.14 2.98 7.23
CA TRP A 31 6.29 3.11 8.12
C TRP A 31 7.56 3.45 7.31
N HIS A 32 7.47 4.44 6.44
CA HIS A 32 8.55 4.99 5.65
C HIS A 32 9.36 5.84 6.60
N ARG A 33 10.26 5.17 7.34
CA ARG A 33 11.32 5.86 8.05
C ARG A 33 12.14 6.60 6.98
N PRO A 34 12.34 7.92 7.11
CA PRO A 34 13.23 8.63 6.20
C PRO A 34 14.61 7.96 6.32
N ARG A 35 15.09 7.38 5.22
CA ARG A 35 16.49 6.94 5.16
C ARG A 35 17.33 8.21 5.07
N GLY A 36 18.29 8.36 5.98
CA GLY A 36 19.30 9.41 5.86
C GLY A 36 19.98 9.34 4.50
N GLY A 37 20.43 10.49 3.99
CA GLY A 37 21.10 10.58 2.69
C GLY A 37 22.23 9.54 2.56
N ALA A 38 22.45 9.04 1.35
CA ALA A 38 23.52 8.09 1.10
C ALA A 38 24.88 8.81 1.22
N GLY A 39 25.42 8.81 2.44
CA GLY A 39 26.73 9.37 2.75
C GLY A 39 27.88 8.39 2.47
N PRO A 40 29.04 8.58 3.12
CA PRO A 40 30.24 7.76 2.96
C PRO A 40 30.01 6.24 3.11
N SER A 41 28.94 5.83 3.79
CA SER A 41 28.53 4.43 3.93
C SER A 41 28.27 3.72 2.59
N ARG A 42 27.82 4.43 1.55
CA ARG A 42 27.57 3.83 0.24
C ARG A 42 28.87 3.47 -0.50
N LEU A 43 29.90 4.29 -0.38
CA LEU A 43 31.24 4.00 -0.92
C LEU A 43 31.85 2.77 -0.23
N VAL A 44 31.73 2.69 1.10
CA VAL A 44 32.21 1.52 1.86
C VAL A 44 31.49 0.23 1.43
N GLN A 45 30.18 0.29 1.22
CA GLN A 45 29.40 -0.85 0.74
C GLN A 45 29.84 -1.29 -0.67
N PHE A 46 30.09 -0.34 -1.57
CA PHE A 46 30.56 -0.62 -2.92
C PHE A 46 31.92 -1.35 -2.92
N LEU A 47 32.90 -0.81 -2.19
CA LEU A 47 34.23 -1.41 -2.08
C LEU A 47 34.20 -2.82 -1.45
N ARG A 48 33.27 -3.06 -0.51
CA ARG A 48 33.08 -4.40 0.07
C ARG A 48 32.56 -5.40 -0.96
N ILE A 49 31.57 -5.00 -1.77
CA ILE A 49 31.01 -5.86 -2.83
C ILE A 49 32.08 -6.18 -3.86
N ASP A 50 32.83 -5.16 -4.29
CA ASP A 50 33.91 -5.31 -5.27
C ASP A 50 34.97 -6.31 -4.79
N ARG A 51 35.46 -6.13 -3.55
CA ARG A 51 36.39 -7.06 -2.92
C ARG A 51 35.87 -8.49 -2.84
N GLY A 52 34.58 -8.67 -2.54
CA GLY A 52 33.95 -10.00 -2.48
C GLY A 52 33.80 -10.68 -3.83
N ARG A 53 33.88 -9.94 -4.95
CA ARG A 53 33.85 -10.48 -6.31
C ARG A 53 35.25 -10.81 -6.85
N SER A 54 36.29 -10.19 -6.30
CA SER A 54 37.68 -10.42 -6.70
C SER A 54 38.38 -11.55 -5.93
N ALA A 55 37.67 -12.24 -5.03
CA ALA A 55 38.17 -13.36 -4.22
C ALA A 55 37.78 -14.72 -4.79
#